data_AF-A0A355BPM6-F1
#
_entry.id   AF-A0A355BPM6-F1
#
_cell.length_a   1.000
_cell.length_b   1.000
_cell.length_c   1.000
_cell.angle_alpha   90.00
_cell.angle_beta   90.00
_cell.angle_gamma   90.00
#
_symmetry.space_group_name_H-M   'P 1'
#
loop_
_entity.id
_entity.type
_entity.pdbx_description
1 polymer ?
#
loop_
_entity_poly.entity_id
_entity_poly.type
_entity_poly.pdbx_seq_one_letter_code
_entity_poly.pdbx_strand_id
1 'polypeptide(L)'
;MHIDMVFVELQTRFGFRKQEWQKKFKVFLAQQPRNTSELDAFIKFGNRFVNPVVNEILCRNALHPTFQQLVMYVVEKNSVPKKKGR
;
A
#
# COMPACT_ATOMS: atom_id res chain seq x y z
N MET A 1 -8.09 3.19 8.61
CA MET A 1 -7.33 3.64 7.42
C MET A 1 -6.97 2.45 6.57
N HIS A 2 -7.03 2.58 5.24
CA HIS A 2 -6.86 1.53 4.24
C HIS A 2 -5.51 0.79 4.23
N ILE A 3 -4.54 1.11 5.11
CA ILE A 3 -3.19 0.49 5.10
C ILE A 3 -3.26 -1.03 5.20
N ASP A 4 -4.00 -1.56 6.18
CA ASP A 4 -4.11 -3.00 6.36
C ASP A 4 -4.74 -3.68 5.14
N MET A 5 -5.74 -3.04 4.54
CA MET A 5 -6.38 -3.50 3.31
C MET A 5 -5.41 -3.50 2.12
N VAL A 6 -4.55 -2.48 2.01
CA VAL A 6 -3.49 -2.44 0.99
C VAL A 6 -2.52 -3.60 1.21
N PHE A 7 -2.12 -3.89 2.44
CA PHE A 7 -1.28 -5.08 2.71
C PHE A 7 -1.98 -6.39 2.39
N VAL A 8 -3.29 -6.49 2.62
CA VAL A 8 -4.10 -7.66 2.19
C VAL A 8 -4.10 -7.78 0.67
N GLU A 9 -4.32 -6.71 -0.08
CA GLU A 9 -4.29 -6.77 -1.55
C GLU A 9 -2.87 -7.09 -2.07
N LEU A 10 -1.81 -6.56 -1.42
CA LEU A 10 -0.43 -6.93 -1.75
C LEU A 10 -0.15 -8.41 -1.54
N GLN A 11 -0.66 -8.97 -0.45
CA GLN A 11 -0.56 -10.41 -0.16
C GLN A 11 -1.35 -11.23 -1.19
N THR A 12 -2.61 -10.89 -1.42
CA THR A 12 -3.53 -11.66 -2.26
C THR A 12 -3.13 -11.62 -3.74
N ARG A 13 -2.65 -10.49 -4.26
CA ARG A 13 -2.34 -10.33 -5.70
C ARG A 13 -0.90 -10.64 -6.04
N PHE A 14 0.03 -10.32 -5.15
CA PHE A 14 1.47 -10.39 -5.43
C PHE A 14 2.22 -11.35 -4.51
N GLY A 15 1.53 -12.04 -3.59
CA GLY A 15 2.16 -13.01 -2.68
C GLY A 15 3.00 -12.39 -1.56
N PHE A 16 2.85 -11.08 -1.29
CA PHE A 16 3.64 -10.42 -0.25
C PHE A 16 3.35 -11.04 1.13
N ARG A 17 4.39 -11.27 1.93
CA ARG A 17 4.23 -11.66 3.34
C ARG A 17 3.76 -10.48 4.17
N LYS A 18 2.44 -10.33 4.32
CA LYS A 18 1.77 -9.22 5.04
C LYS A 18 2.47 -8.86 6.35
N GLN A 19 2.70 -9.84 7.23
CA GLN A 19 3.30 -9.59 8.55
C GLN A 19 4.71 -8.99 8.48
N GLU A 20 5.57 -9.47 7.59
CA GLU A 20 6.94 -8.98 7.44
C GLU A 20 6.96 -7.56 6.86
N TRP A 21 6.11 -7.29 5.88
CA TRP A 21 5.98 -5.95 5.31
C TRP A 21 5.37 -4.94 6.29
N GLN A 22 4.43 -5.37 7.15
CA GLN A 22 3.91 -4.55 8.24
C GLN A 22 4.98 -4.25 9.29
N LYS A 23 5.80 -5.22 9.68
CA LYS A 23 6.96 -4.99 10.57
C LYS A 23 7.92 -3.98 9.95
N LYS A 24 8.26 -4.15 8.66
CA LYS A 24 9.13 -3.23 7.93
C LYS A 24 8.57 -1.81 7.88
N PHE A 25 7.26 -1.66 7.67
CA PHE A 25 6.60 -0.35 7.72
C PHE A 25 6.65 0.27 9.12
N LYS A 26 6.39 -0.49 10.19
CA LYS A 26 6.49 0.02 11.57
C LYS A 26 7.88 0.56 11.89
N VAL A 27 8.93 -0.15 11.47
CA VAL A 27 10.32 0.32 11.63
C VAL A 27 10.54 1.62 10.84
N PHE A 28 10.05 1.68 9.60
CA PHE A 28 10.16 2.89 8.78
C PHE A 28 9.40 4.09 9.38
N LEU A 29 8.19 3.86 9.91
CA LEU A 29 7.35 4.87 10.55
C LEU A 29 8.03 5.44 11.80
N ALA A 30 8.65 4.59 12.62
CA ALA A 30 9.38 5.01 13.81
C ALA A 30 10.60 5.91 13.51
N GLN A 31 11.13 5.85 12.28
CA GLN A 31 12.23 6.69 11.81
C GLN A 31 11.76 8.02 11.22
N GLN A 32 10.44 8.22 11.03
CA GLN A 32 9.93 9.46 10.47
C GLN A 32 9.93 10.59 11.52
N PRO A 33 10.09 11.85 11.09
CA PRO A 33 9.89 13.00 11.96
C PRO A 33 8.49 13.00 12.59
N ARG A 34 8.37 13.50 13.83
CA ARG A 34 7.10 13.50 14.61
C ARG A 34 5.92 14.21 13.94
N ASN A 35 6.18 15.09 12.97
CA ASN A 35 5.16 15.82 12.21
C ASN A 35 4.63 15.05 10.99
N THR A 36 5.20 13.88 10.67
CA THR A 36 4.76 13.09 9.51
C THR A 36 3.56 12.25 9.90
N SER A 37 2.45 12.38 9.16
CA SER A 37 1.29 11.53 9.37
C SER A 37 1.58 10.08 9.00
N GLU A 38 0.88 9.13 9.62
CA GLU A 38 1.02 7.71 9.29
C GLU A 38 0.72 7.42 7.80
N LEU A 39 -0.25 8.14 7.21
CA LEU A 39 -0.57 8.05 5.79
C LEU A 39 0.57 8.52 4.91
N ASP A 40 1.13 9.70 5.19
CA ASP A 40 2.25 10.22 4.40
C ASP A 40 3.46 9.31 4.50
N ALA A 41 3.74 8.78 5.70
CA ALA A 41 4.77 7.79 5.91
C ALA A 41 4.50 6.52 5.09
N PHE A 42 3.25 6.06 5.02
CA PHE A 42 2.87 4.87 4.27
C PHE A 42 3.01 5.05 2.75
N ILE A 43 2.60 6.20 2.21
CA ILE A 43 2.80 6.53 0.79
C ILE A 43 4.29 6.60 0.45
N LYS A 44 5.09 7.27 1.29
CA LYS A 44 6.56 7.33 1.12
C LYS A 44 7.19 5.93 1.18
N PHE A 45 6.77 5.11 2.15
CA PHE A 45 7.22 3.73 2.29
C PHE A 45 6.90 2.91 1.04
N GLY A 46 5.67 2.96 0.58
CA GLY A 46 5.23 2.20 -0.59
C GLY A 46 5.96 2.63 -1.86
N ASN A 47 6.10 3.93 -2.10
CA ASN A 47 6.85 4.44 -3.24
C ASN A 47 8.33 4.01 -3.21
N ARG A 48 8.95 3.99 -2.03
CA ARG A 48 10.37 3.64 -1.88
C ARG A 48 10.65 2.14 -1.95
N PHE A 49 9.80 1.32 -1.34
CA PHE A 49 10.09 -0.10 -1.12
C PHE A 49 9.14 -1.07 -1.82
N VAL A 50 7.87 -0.71 -1.98
CA VAL A 50 6.86 -1.62 -2.58
C VAL A 50 6.79 -1.42 -4.08
N ASN A 51 6.81 -0.17 -4.54
CA ASN A 51 6.63 0.19 -5.93
C ASN A 51 7.70 -0.43 -6.86
N PRO A 52 9.01 -0.42 -6.52
CA PRO A 52 10.02 -1.11 -7.34
C PRO A 52 9.75 -2.61 -7.48
N VAL A 53 9.38 -3.27 -6.38
CA VAL A 53 9.11 -4.71 -6.35
C VAL A 53 7.88 -5.07 -7.19
N VAL A 54 6.79 -4.31 -7.03
CA VAL A 54 5.56 -4.56 -7.81
C VAL A 54 5.77 -4.24 -9.28
N ASN A 55 6.53 -3.19 -9.61
CA ASN A 55 6.87 -2.86 -10.99
C ASN A 55 7.74 -3.94 -11.64
N GLU A 56 8.69 -4.51 -10.90
CA GLU A 56 9.50 -5.64 -11.36
C GLU A 56 8.64 -6.87 -11.65
N ILE A 57 7.74 -7.25 -10.73
CA ILE A 57 6.79 -8.36 -10.93
C ILE A 57 5.92 -8.17 -12.17
N LEU A 58 5.52 -6.93 -12.45
CA LEU A 58 4.62 -6.59 -13.56
C LEU A 58 5.37 -6.20 -14.85
N CYS A 59 6.70 -6.32 -14.89
CA CYS A 59 7.53 -5.90 -16.02
C CYS A 59 7.27 -4.45 -16.46
N ARG A 60 7.08 -3.54 -15.49
CA ARG A 60 6.86 -2.10 -15.70
C ARG A 60 8.13 -1.30 -15.49
N ASN A 61 8.12 -0.05 -15.95
CA ASN A 61 9.15 0.92 -15.61
C ASN A 61 9.22 1.11 -14.07
N ALA A 62 10.43 1.22 -13.52
CA ALA A 62 10.67 1.36 -12.10
C ALA A 62 9.94 2.57 -11.46
N LEU A 63 9.73 3.65 -12.22
CA LEU A 63 9.05 4.87 -11.78
C LEU A 63 7.53 4.83 -11.96
N HIS A 64 6.97 3.76 -12.54
CA HIS A 64 5.52 3.66 -12.72
C HIS A 64 4.81 3.70 -11.35
N PRO A 65 3.74 4.50 -11.15
CA PRO A 65 3.12 4.71 -9.83
C PRO A 65 2.16 3.56 -9.44
N THR A 66 2.55 2.30 -9.61
CA THR A 66 1.68 1.13 -9.40
C THR A 66 1.15 1.06 -7.97
N PHE A 67 2.00 1.32 -6.97
CA PHE A 67 1.59 1.30 -5.58
C PHE A 67 0.51 2.36 -5.28
N GLN A 68 0.66 3.59 -5.77
CA GLN A 68 -0.35 4.63 -5.60
C GLN A 68 -1.68 4.24 -6.27
N GLN A 69 -1.63 3.67 -7.48
CA GLN A 69 -2.83 3.15 -8.14
C GLN A 69 -3.52 2.05 -7.32
N LEU A 70 -2.75 1.16 -6.68
CA LEU A 70 -3.29 0.15 -5.77
C LEU A 70 -3.97 0.77 -4.55
N VAL A 71 -3.36 1.79 -3.95
CA VAL A 71 -3.96 2.51 -2.81
C VAL A 71 -5.28 3.16 -3.22
N MET A 72 -5.31 3.86 -4.37
CA MET A 72 -6.52 4.46 -4.91
C MET A 72 -7.62 3.42 -5.15
N TYR A 73 -7.28 2.29 -5.77
CA TYR A 73 -8.20 1.17 -5.96
C TYR A 73 -8.80 0.68 -4.64
N VAL A 74 -7.98 0.54 -3.59
CA VAL A 74 -8.47 0.09 -2.27
C VAL A 74 -9.41 1.12 -1.65
N VAL A 75 -9.11 2.41 -1.77
CA VAL A 75 -10.00 3.47 -1.30
C VAL A 75 -11.34 3.38 -2.05
N GLU A 76 -11.32 3.42 -3.37
CA GLU A 76 -12.53 3.37 -4.22
C GLU A 76 -13.40 2.14 -3.93
N LYS A 77 -12.78 0.95 -3.87
CA LYS A 77 -13.47 -0.32 -3.60
C LYS A 77 -14.22 -0.32 -2.26
N ASN A 78 -13.71 0.39 -1.26
CA ASN A 78 -14.26 0.40 0.10
C ASN A 78 -15.09 1.65 0.40
N SER A 79 -15.00 2.69 -0.43
CA SER A 79 -15.79 3.92 -0.30
C SER A 79 -17.20 3.81 -0.90
N VAL A 80 -17.46 2.84 -1.79
CA VAL A 80 -18.82 2.62 -2.32
C VAL A 80 -19.69 1.96 -1.25
N PRO A 81 -20.76 2.60 -0.75
CA PRO A 81 -21.72 1.92 0.12
C PRO A 81 -22.33 0.77 -0.68
N LYS A 82 -22.22 -0.47 -0.17
CA LYS A 82 -22.95 -1.61 -0.72
C LYS A 82 -24.42 -1.19 -0.84
N LYS A 83 -24.92 -0.99 -2.06
CA LYS A 83 -26.37 -0.84 -2.29
C LYS A 83 -27.01 -2.05 -1.62
N LYS A 84 -27.74 -1.82 -0.53
CA LYS A 84 -28.66 -2.82 0.02
C LYS A 84 -29.70 -3.02 -1.07
N GLY A 85 -29.50 -4.04 -1.90
CA GLY A 85 -30.54 -4.52 -2.80
C GLY A 85 -31.72 -4.91 -1.92
N ARG A 86 -32.83 -4.22 -2.12
CA ARG A 86 -34.15 -4.61 -1.65
C ARG A 86 -35.09 -4.45 -2.83
#